data_AF-A0A8T4J1Z3-F1
#
_entry.id   AF-A0A8T4J1Z3-F1
#
_cell.length_a   1.000
_cell.length_b   1.000
_cell.length_c   1.000
_cell.angle_alpha   90.00
_cell.angle_beta   90.00
_cell.angle_gamma   90.00
#
_symmetry.space_group_name_H-M   'P 1'
#
loop_
_entity.id
_entity.type
_entity.pdbx_description
1 polymer ?
#
loop_
_entity_poly.entity_id
_entity_poly.type
_entity_poly.pdbx_seq_one_letter_code
_entity_poly.pdbx_strand_id
1 'polypeptide(L)'
;MTADTALGLSELAADRALLGRTSTAERVAGVLRERIAQGLFRPGVRLSEERIGGALGVSRNTLRESFRLLTHERLLVHRLNKGTFVRVLTAADIVDIYRVRRLVECAAVRGLDAAPYRLTDVAAAVRYGEESAARGDWKGCSTANIRFHQALAGLAESDRTDDLMRGVLAELRLAFHVMDDPRRFHEPYLTRNREILNTLEAGDAATAERLGLTPLLRLVSFARDGVPARTMGLGPVGATRGALERAGLSLDDMDLIELNEAFAAQVLACTRALGLTEKDHEERVNVNGSGISLGHPVGATGARILATLAGEVRRREARYALETMCIGGGQGLAAVFERVTG
;
A
#
# COMPACT_ATOMS: atom_id res chain seq x y z
N MET A 1 -10.76 -18.06 53.90
CA MET A 1 -11.53 -17.96 52.63
C MET A 1 -12.97 -17.68 52.99
N THR A 2 -13.59 -16.67 52.38
CA THR A 2 -15.02 -16.41 52.57
C THR A 2 -15.81 -17.53 51.90
N ALA A 3 -17.05 -17.78 52.35
CA ALA A 3 -17.91 -18.81 51.76
C ALA A 3 -18.09 -18.61 50.23
N ASP A 4 -18.11 -17.34 49.79
CA ASP A 4 -18.12 -16.93 48.37
C ASP A 4 -16.85 -17.35 47.60
N THR A 5 -15.66 -17.28 48.20
CA THR A 5 -14.42 -17.68 47.52
C THR A 5 -14.26 -19.20 47.42
N ALA A 6 -14.87 -19.97 48.33
CA ALA A 6 -14.89 -21.43 48.27
C ALA A 6 -15.92 -21.97 47.25
N LEU A 7 -17.07 -21.30 47.12
CA LEU A 7 -18.06 -21.57 46.07
C LEU A 7 -17.51 -21.24 44.67
N GLY A 8 -16.85 -20.09 44.48
CA GLY A 8 -16.23 -19.74 43.19
C GLY A 8 -15.08 -20.66 42.75
N LEU A 9 -14.31 -21.23 43.70
CA LEU A 9 -13.27 -22.23 43.40
C LEU A 9 -13.85 -23.62 43.06
N SER A 10 -15.03 -23.96 43.59
CA SER A 10 -15.78 -25.17 43.21
C SER A 10 -16.42 -25.05 41.81
N GLU A 11 -16.85 -23.86 41.43
CA GLU A 11 -17.40 -23.58 40.10
C GLU A 11 -16.30 -23.58 39.00
N LEU A 12 -15.13 -22.96 39.24
CA LEU A 12 -13.98 -22.97 38.30
C LEU A 12 -13.24 -24.32 38.20
N ALA A 13 -13.30 -25.16 39.23
CA ALA A 13 -12.74 -26.52 39.18
C ALA A 13 -13.58 -27.49 38.33
N ALA A 14 -14.87 -27.19 38.11
CA ALA A 14 -15.74 -27.91 37.18
C ALA A 14 -15.49 -27.53 35.70
N ASP A 15 -14.99 -26.31 35.43
CA ASP A 15 -14.55 -25.81 34.11
C ASP A 15 -13.23 -26.43 33.61
N ARG A 16 -12.62 -27.30 34.41
CA ARG A 16 -11.35 -28.01 34.14
C ARG A 16 -11.39 -28.88 32.87
N ALA A 17 -12.58 -29.18 32.35
CA ALA A 17 -12.80 -29.92 31.11
C ALA A 17 -12.99 -29.02 29.85
N LEU A 18 -13.14 -27.69 29.98
CA LEU A 18 -13.42 -26.79 28.85
C LEU A 18 -12.24 -26.59 27.84
N LEU A 19 -11.00 -26.95 28.17
CA LEU A 19 -9.82 -26.26 27.58
C LEU A 19 -8.83 -27.16 26.81
N GLY A 20 -9.09 -28.47 26.72
CA GLY A 20 -8.17 -29.43 26.11
C GLY A 20 -8.28 -29.54 24.59
N ARG A 21 -7.52 -28.72 23.86
CA ARG A 21 -7.12 -28.90 22.43
C ARG A 21 -8.21 -28.69 21.38
N THR A 22 -8.58 -27.42 21.15
CA THR A 22 -9.43 -26.89 20.06
C THR A 22 -10.80 -27.59 19.92
N SER A 23 -11.88 -26.82 20.03
CA SER A 23 -13.22 -27.36 19.81
C SER A 23 -13.32 -27.97 18.39
N THR A 24 -14.16 -29.00 18.23
CA THR A 24 -14.42 -29.55 16.89
C THR A 24 -14.87 -28.45 15.91
N ALA A 25 -15.56 -27.42 16.40
CA ALA A 25 -15.96 -26.26 15.61
C ALA A 25 -14.76 -25.43 15.14
N GLU A 26 -13.76 -25.18 15.99
CA GLU A 26 -12.51 -24.49 15.61
C GLU A 26 -11.70 -25.31 14.60
N ARG A 27 -11.64 -26.64 14.77
CA ARG A 27 -10.98 -27.54 13.80
C ARG A 27 -11.67 -27.49 12.44
N VAL A 28 -13.01 -27.56 12.42
CA VAL A 28 -13.80 -27.44 11.19
C VAL A 28 -13.64 -26.05 10.57
N ALA A 29 -13.64 -24.98 11.39
CA ALA A 29 -13.35 -23.62 10.91
C ALA A 29 -11.95 -23.53 10.29
N GLY A 30 -10.95 -24.16 10.90
CA GLY A 30 -9.59 -24.28 10.35
C GLY A 30 -9.55 -24.93 8.97
N VAL A 31 -10.21 -26.07 8.81
CA VAL A 31 -10.32 -26.76 7.51
C VAL A 31 -10.99 -25.85 6.48
N LEU A 32 -12.12 -25.25 6.83
CA LEU A 32 -12.88 -24.39 5.91
C LEU A 32 -12.09 -23.12 5.55
N ARG A 33 -11.40 -22.50 6.50
CA ARG A 33 -10.51 -21.35 6.28
C ARG A 33 -9.45 -21.68 5.24
N GLU A 34 -8.79 -22.84 5.37
CA GLU A 34 -7.79 -23.28 4.41
C GLU A 34 -8.41 -23.51 3.02
N ARG A 35 -9.58 -24.14 2.95
CA ARG A 35 -10.28 -24.36 1.66
C ARG A 35 -10.72 -23.06 1.00
N ILE A 36 -11.19 -22.08 1.77
CA ILE A 36 -11.52 -20.73 1.28
C ILE A 36 -10.25 -20.05 0.76
N ALA A 37 -9.15 -20.09 1.53
CA ALA A 37 -7.87 -19.52 1.13
C ALA A 37 -7.31 -20.13 -0.16
N GLN A 38 -7.51 -21.43 -0.37
CA GLN A 38 -7.15 -22.15 -1.60
C GLN A 38 -8.07 -21.87 -2.79
N GLY A 39 -9.17 -21.14 -2.59
CA GLY A 39 -10.15 -20.81 -3.63
C GLY A 39 -11.13 -21.94 -3.97
N LEU A 40 -11.19 -23.00 -3.14
CA LEU A 40 -12.16 -24.08 -3.35
C LEU A 40 -13.60 -23.57 -3.24
N PHE A 41 -13.81 -22.63 -2.30
CA PHE A 41 -15.05 -21.87 -2.18
C PHE A 41 -14.77 -20.43 -2.62
N ARG A 42 -15.25 -20.07 -3.82
CA ARG A 42 -15.06 -18.73 -4.38
C ARG A 42 -15.86 -17.67 -3.63
N PRO A 43 -15.39 -16.41 -3.59
CA PRO A 43 -16.18 -15.27 -3.09
C PRO A 43 -17.59 -15.25 -3.68
N GLY A 44 -18.59 -15.03 -2.82
CA GLY A 44 -20.01 -14.97 -3.20
C GLY A 44 -20.72 -16.32 -3.23
N VAL A 45 -20.02 -17.46 -3.11
CA VAL A 45 -20.64 -18.79 -3.07
C VAL A 45 -21.38 -19.00 -1.74
N ARG A 46 -22.59 -19.54 -1.81
CA ARG A 46 -23.37 -19.97 -0.64
C ARG A 46 -22.83 -21.29 -0.09
N LEU A 47 -22.57 -21.36 1.22
CA LEU A 47 -22.16 -22.58 1.90
C LEU A 47 -23.39 -23.30 2.49
N SER A 48 -23.53 -24.59 2.19
CA SER A 48 -24.65 -25.42 2.68
C SER A 48 -24.23 -26.15 3.95
N GLU A 49 -24.96 -25.89 5.05
CA GLU A 49 -24.73 -26.58 6.33
C GLU A 49 -24.88 -28.11 6.20
N GLU A 50 -25.92 -28.53 5.49
CA GLU A 50 -26.23 -29.95 5.32
C GLU A 50 -25.16 -30.68 4.51
N ARG A 51 -24.77 -30.14 3.35
CA ARG A 51 -23.80 -30.80 2.46
C ARG A 51 -22.41 -30.82 3.07
N ILE A 52 -21.98 -29.72 3.68
CA ILE A 52 -20.65 -29.63 4.29
C ILE A 52 -20.59 -30.46 5.57
N GLY A 53 -21.66 -30.46 6.38
CA GLY A 53 -21.75 -31.28 7.58
C GLY A 53 -21.68 -32.77 7.25
N GLY A 54 -22.42 -33.21 6.23
CA GLY A 54 -22.37 -34.58 5.73
C GLY A 54 -20.99 -34.98 5.19
N ALA A 55 -20.35 -34.12 4.41
CA ALA A 55 -19.02 -34.39 3.85
C ALA A 55 -17.91 -34.48 4.91
N LEU A 56 -18.01 -33.71 5.99
CA LEU A 56 -17.03 -33.71 7.08
C LEU A 56 -17.39 -34.69 8.21
N GLY A 57 -18.56 -35.31 8.17
CA GLY A 57 -19.04 -36.19 9.24
C GLY A 57 -19.29 -35.46 10.56
N VAL A 58 -19.71 -34.19 10.52
CA VAL A 58 -19.92 -33.35 11.73
C VAL A 58 -21.38 -32.91 11.87
N SER A 59 -21.77 -32.60 13.12
CA SER A 59 -23.13 -32.14 13.41
C SER A 59 -23.43 -30.75 12.80
N ARG A 60 -24.72 -30.46 12.56
CA ARG A 60 -25.15 -29.14 12.10
C ARG A 60 -24.80 -28.01 13.09
N ASN A 61 -24.87 -28.26 14.40
CA ASN A 61 -24.51 -27.27 15.41
C ASN A 61 -23.02 -26.94 15.38
N THR A 62 -22.15 -27.96 15.26
CA THR A 62 -20.70 -27.77 15.10
C THR A 62 -20.41 -26.88 13.89
N LEU A 63 -21.07 -27.16 12.76
CA LEU A 63 -20.84 -26.39 11.54
C LEU A 63 -21.35 -24.96 11.61
N ARG A 64 -22.50 -24.72 12.26
CA ARG A 64 -23.01 -23.38 12.53
C ARG A 64 -22.02 -22.57 13.36
N GLU A 65 -21.42 -23.19 14.37
CA GLU A 65 -20.42 -22.53 15.19
C GLU A 65 -19.15 -22.22 14.39
N SER A 66 -18.68 -23.16 13.57
CA SER A 66 -17.58 -22.89 12.63
C SER A 66 -17.90 -21.73 11.67
N PHE A 67 -19.13 -21.65 11.16
CA PHE A 67 -19.55 -20.54 10.30
C PHE A 67 -19.60 -19.21 11.04
N ARG A 68 -19.98 -19.20 12.33
CA ARG A 68 -19.93 -17.98 13.17
C ARG A 68 -18.50 -17.51 13.38
N LEU A 69 -17.58 -18.41 13.71
CA LEU A 69 -16.15 -18.10 13.83
C LEU A 69 -15.61 -17.46 12.54
N LEU A 70 -15.88 -18.09 11.39
CA LEU A 70 -15.44 -17.57 10.09
C LEU A 70 -16.16 -16.27 9.67
N THR A 71 -17.34 -15.99 10.22
CA THR A 71 -18.03 -14.71 10.05
C THR A 71 -17.37 -13.61 10.90
N HIS A 72 -16.95 -13.95 12.13
CA HIS A 72 -16.19 -13.04 12.99
C HIS A 72 -14.81 -12.73 12.40
N GLU A 73 -14.17 -13.71 11.75
CA GLU A 73 -12.95 -13.54 10.96
C GLU A 73 -13.18 -12.88 9.59
N ARG A 74 -14.43 -12.49 9.30
CA ARG A 74 -14.81 -11.74 8.10
C ARG A 74 -14.52 -12.47 6.78
N LEU A 75 -14.39 -13.80 6.82
CA LEU A 75 -14.26 -14.67 5.64
C LEU A 75 -15.62 -15.11 5.10
N LEU A 76 -16.60 -15.20 5.99
CA LEU A 76 -17.99 -15.46 5.66
C LEU A 76 -18.87 -14.26 6.00
N VAL A 77 -20.03 -14.21 5.37
CA VAL A 77 -21.11 -13.28 5.70
C VAL A 77 -22.43 -14.03 5.79
N HIS A 78 -23.15 -13.83 6.89
CA HIS A 78 -24.51 -14.33 7.02
C HIS A 78 -25.50 -13.32 6.43
N ARG A 79 -26.38 -13.78 5.55
CA ARG A 79 -27.45 -12.98 4.95
C ARG A 79 -28.79 -13.48 5.47
N LEU A 80 -29.59 -12.57 6.04
CA LEU A 80 -30.92 -12.89 6.59
C LEU A 80 -31.76 -13.67 5.57
N ASN A 81 -32.31 -14.80 5.98
CA ASN A 81 -33.13 -15.71 5.17
C ASN A 81 -32.45 -16.30 3.91
N LYS A 82 -31.16 -16.04 3.69
CA LYS A 82 -30.40 -16.52 2.53
C LYS A 82 -29.24 -17.44 2.91
N GLY A 83 -28.86 -17.49 4.18
CA GLY A 83 -27.80 -18.36 4.71
C GLY A 83 -26.42 -17.71 4.67
N THR A 84 -25.37 -18.54 4.75
CA THR A 84 -23.98 -18.09 4.86
C THR A 84 -23.25 -18.16 3.52
N PHE A 85 -22.49 -17.12 3.20
CA PHE A 85 -21.77 -16.95 1.94
C PHE A 85 -20.29 -16.65 2.20
N VAL A 86 -19.41 -17.08 1.29
CA VAL A 86 -18.05 -16.56 1.25
C VAL A 86 -18.11 -15.07 0.94
N ARG A 87 -17.41 -14.25 1.71
CA ARG A 87 -17.47 -12.80 1.57
C ARG A 87 -16.86 -12.36 0.23
N VAL A 88 -17.44 -11.31 -0.36
CA VAL A 88 -16.88 -10.59 -1.51
C VAL A 88 -16.39 -9.25 -0.98
N LEU A 89 -15.12 -8.93 -1.23
CA LEU A 89 -14.54 -7.66 -0.79
C LEU A 89 -14.97 -6.51 -1.70
N THR A 90 -15.29 -5.38 -1.09
CA THR A 90 -15.51 -4.12 -1.80
C THR A 90 -14.17 -3.40 -2.01
N ALA A 91 -14.14 -2.40 -2.90
CA ALA A 91 -12.96 -1.55 -3.05
C ALA A 91 -12.56 -0.85 -1.73
N ALA A 92 -13.55 -0.44 -0.93
CA ALA A 92 -13.31 0.16 0.39
C ALA A 92 -12.65 -0.83 1.36
N ASP A 93 -13.08 -2.10 1.36
CA ASP A 93 -12.45 -3.14 2.17
C ASP A 93 -10.98 -3.34 1.78
N ILE A 94 -10.68 -3.34 0.48
CA ILE A 94 -9.30 -3.48 -0.02
C ILE A 94 -8.46 -2.30 0.47
N VAL A 95 -8.94 -1.07 0.30
CA VAL A 95 -8.23 0.14 0.78
C VAL A 95 -7.95 0.07 2.28
N ASP A 96 -8.92 -0.39 3.07
CA ASP A 96 -8.79 -0.49 4.52
C ASP A 96 -7.79 -1.59 4.93
N ILE A 97 -7.84 -2.75 4.29
CA ILE A 97 -6.84 -3.83 4.45
C ILE A 97 -5.43 -3.29 4.20
N TYR A 98 -5.22 -2.58 3.09
CA TYR A 98 -3.90 -1.99 2.78
C TYR A 98 -3.48 -0.90 3.78
N ARG A 99 -4.44 -0.19 4.40
CA ARG A 99 -4.15 0.77 5.47
C ARG A 99 -3.65 0.06 6.72
N VAL A 100 -4.33 -0.98 7.19
CA VAL A 100 -3.91 -1.76 8.35
C VAL A 100 -2.55 -2.40 8.11
N ARG A 101 -2.37 -3.00 6.93
CA ARG A 101 -1.08 -3.58 6.51
C ARG A 101 0.07 -2.59 6.60
N ARG A 102 -0.08 -1.38 6.07
CA ARG A 102 0.97 -0.35 6.18
C ARG A 102 1.24 0.05 7.62
N LEU A 103 0.19 0.22 8.44
CA LEU A 103 0.36 0.59 9.85
C LEU A 103 1.17 -0.46 10.62
N VAL A 104 0.97 -1.74 10.31
CA VAL A 104 1.64 -2.85 11.00
C VAL A 104 3.00 -3.17 10.39
N GLU A 105 3.06 -3.48 9.09
CA GLU A 105 4.27 -3.93 8.41
C GLU A 105 5.38 -2.86 8.45
N CYS A 106 5.04 -1.58 8.21
CA CYS A 106 6.02 -0.50 8.30
C CYS A 106 6.48 -0.24 9.75
N ALA A 107 5.59 -0.39 10.73
CA ALA A 107 5.97 -0.26 12.14
C ALA A 107 6.88 -1.41 12.60
N ALA A 108 6.61 -2.63 12.13
CA ALA A 108 7.45 -3.80 12.40
C ALA A 108 8.86 -3.60 11.83
N VAL A 109 8.97 -3.12 10.59
CA VAL A 109 10.27 -2.81 9.96
C VAL A 109 10.97 -1.65 10.68
N ARG A 110 10.26 -0.58 11.02
CA ARG A 110 10.84 0.57 11.74
C ARG A 110 11.34 0.21 13.15
N GLY A 111 10.69 -0.76 13.79
CA GLY A 111 11.02 -1.23 15.12
C GLY A 111 12.21 -2.19 15.17
N LEU A 112 12.82 -2.54 14.04
CA LEU A 112 14.03 -3.35 14.00
C LEU A 112 15.20 -2.62 14.68
N ASP A 113 15.97 -3.36 15.48
CA ASP A 113 17.16 -2.87 16.17
C ASP A 113 18.37 -2.74 15.20
N ALA A 114 19.59 -3.01 15.68
CA ALA A 114 20.77 -3.02 14.83
C ALA A 114 20.84 -4.29 13.96
N ALA A 115 21.26 -4.13 12.70
CA ALA A 115 21.53 -5.25 11.80
C ALA A 115 22.65 -6.17 12.34
N PRO A 116 22.66 -7.48 11.99
CA PRO A 116 21.77 -8.15 11.04
C PRO A 116 20.40 -8.52 11.61
N TYR A 117 19.36 -8.37 10.79
CA TYR A 117 17.99 -8.75 11.15
C TYR A 117 17.73 -10.25 10.95
N ARG A 118 16.79 -10.81 11.72
CA ARG A 118 16.32 -12.20 11.53
C ARG A 118 15.29 -12.26 10.40
N LEU A 119 15.75 -12.48 9.17
CA LEU A 119 14.91 -12.40 7.96
C LEU A 119 14.57 -13.76 7.33
N THR A 120 14.80 -14.88 8.04
CA THR A 120 14.67 -16.25 7.49
C THR A 120 13.34 -16.49 6.77
N ASP A 121 12.22 -16.10 7.39
CA ASP A 121 10.88 -16.32 6.84
C ASP A 121 10.55 -15.34 5.70
N VAL A 122 11.03 -14.10 5.79
CA VAL A 122 10.90 -13.10 4.72
C VAL A 122 11.62 -13.60 3.46
N ALA A 123 12.86 -14.05 3.62
CA ALA A 123 13.68 -14.61 2.55
C ALA A 123 13.09 -15.90 1.97
N ALA A 124 12.54 -16.78 2.81
CA ALA A 124 11.87 -18.00 2.36
C ALA A 124 10.62 -17.69 1.53
N ALA A 125 9.84 -16.68 1.90
CA ALA A 125 8.66 -16.26 1.14
C ALA A 125 9.03 -15.68 -0.24
N VAL A 126 10.08 -14.84 -0.32
CA VAL A 126 10.58 -14.31 -1.59
C VAL A 126 11.04 -15.43 -2.53
N ARG A 127 11.91 -16.33 -2.05
CA ARG A 127 12.39 -17.48 -2.86
C ARG A 127 11.24 -18.33 -3.36
N TYR A 128 10.29 -18.68 -2.49
CA TYR A 128 9.14 -19.49 -2.89
C TYR A 128 8.27 -18.79 -3.96
N GLY A 129 8.13 -17.46 -3.90
CA GLY A 129 7.41 -16.69 -4.90
C GLY A 129 8.06 -16.73 -6.28
N GLU A 130 9.37 -16.53 -6.33
CA GLU A 130 10.15 -16.56 -7.57
C GLU A 130 10.21 -17.96 -8.19
N GLU A 131 10.42 -19.00 -7.38
CA GLU A 131 10.38 -20.39 -7.84
C GLU A 131 8.99 -20.76 -8.39
N SER A 132 7.92 -20.25 -7.77
CA SER A 132 6.56 -20.46 -8.25
C SER A 132 6.36 -19.77 -9.60
N ALA A 133 6.83 -18.53 -9.75
CA ALA A 133 6.75 -17.78 -11.01
C ALA A 133 7.55 -18.45 -12.13
N ALA A 134 8.75 -18.94 -11.83
CA ALA A 134 9.60 -19.66 -12.78
C ALA A 134 8.91 -20.92 -13.35
N ARG A 135 8.02 -21.55 -12.58
CA ARG A 135 7.22 -22.71 -12.99
C ARG A 135 5.84 -22.33 -13.56
N GLY A 136 5.51 -21.04 -13.66
CA GLY A 136 4.18 -20.55 -14.06
C GLY A 136 3.07 -20.79 -13.03
N ASP A 137 3.42 -21.12 -11.77
CA ASP A 137 2.46 -21.32 -10.69
C ASP A 137 2.09 -19.99 -10.01
N TRP A 138 1.17 -19.26 -10.64
CA TRP A 138 0.70 -17.97 -10.12
C TRP A 138 -0.12 -18.10 -8.81
N LYS A 139 -0.67 -19.28 -8.52
CA LYS A 139 -1.32 -19.56 -7.24
C LYS A 139 -0.28 -19.68 -6.13
N GLY A 140 0.86 -20.30 -6.43
CA GLY A 140 2.07 -20.29 -5.62
C GLY A 140 2.56 -18.87 -5.35
N CYS A 141 2.65 -18.01 -6.38
CA CYS A 141 3.04 -16.60 -6.21
C CYS A 141 2.08 -15.82 -5.30
N SER A 142 0.77 -16.02 -5.46
CA SER A 142 -0.25 -15.42 -4.57
C SER A 142 -0.05 -15.85 -3.11
N THR A 143 0.25 -17.13 -2.89
CA THR A 143 0.56 -17.69 -1.58
C THR A 143 1.84 -17.11 -1.00
N ALA A 144 2.88 -16.98 -1.82
CA ALA A 144 4.15 -16.38 -1.44
C ALA A 144 3.98 -14.93 -0.99
N ASN A 145 3.15 -14.16 -1.69
CA ASN A 145 2.88 -12.76 -1.35
C ASN A 145 2.22 -12.63 0.04
N ILE A 146 1.25 -13.50 0.36
CA ILE A 146 0.64 -13.53 1.70
C ILE A 146 1.69 -13.89 2.77
N ARG A 147 2.54 -14.90 2.51
CA ARG A 147 3.60 -15.30 3.44
C ARG A 147 4.63 -14.19 3.66
N PHE A 148 4.99 -13.47 2.61
CA PHE A 148 5.95 -12.36 2.68
C PHE A 148 5.46 -11.26 3.62
N HIS A 149 4.23 -10.80 3.43
CA HIS A 149 3.65 -9.75 4.28
C HIS A 149 3.38 -10.22 5.71
N GLN A 150 3.06 -11.51 5.89
CA GLN A 150 2.97 -12.10 7.22
C GLN A 150 4.34 -12.14 7.91
N ALA A 151 5.40 -12.51 7.19
CA ALA A 151 6.75 -12.53 7.71
C ALA A 151 7.26 -11.12 8.05
N LEU A 152 6.95 -10.10 7.24
CA LEU A 152 7.25 -8.70 7.56
C LEU A 152 6.57 -8.23 8.84
N ALA A 153 5.29 -8.56 9.02
CA ALA A 153 4.58 -8.25 10.27
C ALA A 153 5.18 -8.99 11.48
N GLY A 154 5.60 -10.24 11.29
CA GLY A 154 6.25 -11.07 12.32
C GLY A 154 7.58 -10.53 12.82
N LEU A 155 8.21 -9.60 12.10
CA LEU A 155 9.39 -8.87 12.58
C LEU A 155 9.10 -8.05 13.84
N ALA A 156 7.84 -7.77 14.15
CA ALA A 156 7.44 -7.12 15.40
C ALA A 156 7.53 -8.05 16.64
N GLU A 157 7.79 -9.35 16.45
CA GLU A 157 7.92 -10.35 17.52
C GLU A 157 6.76 -10.34 18.53
N SER A 158 5.54 -10.23 18.00
CA SER A 158 4.31 -10.05 18.79
C SER A 158 3.21 -10.97 18.28
N ASP A 159 2.83 -11.94 19.11
CA ASP A 159 1.72 -12.87 18.83
C ASP A 159 0.41 -12.13 18.50
N ARG A 160 0.17 -10.99 19.17
CA ARG A 160 -1.01 -10.15 18.91
C ARG A 160 -0.99 -9.54 17.51
N THR A 161 0.20 -9.13 17.06
CA THR A 161 0.40 -8.58 15.71
C THR A 161 0.21 -9.67 14.67
N ASP A 162 0.75 -10.85 14.93
CA ASP A 162 0.61 -12.01 14.04
C ASP A 162 -0.84 -12.44 13.88
N ASP A 163 -1.60 -12.51 14.98
CA ASP A 163 -3.02 -12.88 14.93
C ASP A 163 -3.87 -11.85 14.19
N LEU A 164 -3.63 -10.56 14.44
CA LEU A 164 -4.27 -9.47 13.70
C LEU A 164 -4.00 -9.61 12.19
N MET A 165 -2.72 -9.75 11.82
CA MET A 165 -2.31 -9.78 10.42
C MET A 165 -2.73 -11.06 9.71
N ARG A 166 -2.82 -12.20 10.42
CA ARG A 166 -3.37 -13.44 9.88
C ARG A 166 -4.81 -13.26 9.39
N GLY A 167 -5.64 -12.54 10.15
CA GLY A 167 -7.01 -12.21 9.75
C GLY A 167 -7.06 -11.28 8.53
N VAL A 168 -6.33 -10.16 8.60
CA VAL A 168 -6.26 -9.15 7.52
C VAL A 168 -5.80 -9.76 6.20
N LEU A 169 -4.76 -10.60 6.23
CA LEU A 169 -4.22 -11.25 5.05
C LEU A 169 -5.13 -12.39 4.53
N ALA A 170 -5.86 -13.07 5.41
CA ALA A 170 -6.87 -14.04 5.00
C ALA A 170 -8.04 -13.37 4.26
N GLU A 171 -8.49 -12.20 4.72
CA GLU A 171 -9.46 -11.39 3.98
C GLU A 171 -8.92 -10.98 2.61
N LEU A 172 -7.71 -10.40 2.55
CA LEU A 172 -7.09 -9.95 1.30
C LEU A 172 -7.04 -11.06 0.24
N ARG A 173 -6.82 -12.30 0.67
CA ARG A 173 -6.75 -13.45 -0.22
C ARG A 173 -8.06 -13.72 -0.96
N LEU A 174 -9.20 -13.29 -0.43
CA LEU A 174 -10.48 -13.34 -1.14
C LEU A 174 -10.47 -12.46 -2.39
N ALA A 175 -9.82 -11.29 -2.33
CA ALA A 175 -9.69 -10.42 -3.49
C ALA A 175 -8.88 -11.09 -4.61
N PHE A 176 -7.89 -11.92 -4.28
CA PHE A 176 -7.07 -12.57 -5.29
C PHE A 176 -7.83 -13.60 -6.12
N HIS A 177 -8.90 -14.19 -5.58
CA HIS A 177 -9.73 -15.18 -6.29
C HIS A 177 -10.74 -14.57 -7.27
N VAL A 178 -10.88 -13.24 -7.30
CA VAL A 178 -11.73 -12.52 -8.26
C VAL A 178 -10.93 -11.75 -9.30
N MET A 179 -9.60 -11.85 -9.30
CA MET A 179 -8.75 -11.18 -10.30
C MET A 179 -8.71 -11.98 -11.60
N ASP A 180 -8.93 -11.30 -12.72
CA ASP A 180 -8.99 -11.93 -14.04
C ASP A 180 -7.61 -12.39 -14.54
N ASP A 181 -6.54 -11.69 -14.17
CA ASP A 181 -5.16 -11.99 -14.57
C ASP A 181 -4.21 -12.02 -13.35
N PRO A 182 -4.04 -13.22 -12.73
CA PRO A 182 -3.13 -13.40 -11.61
C PRO A 182 -1.67 -13.10 -11.95
N ARG A 183 -1.25 -13.32 -13.20
CA ARG A 183 0.14 -13.07 -13.62
C ARG A 183 0.42 -11.58 -13.58
N ARG A 184 -0.36 -10.80 -14.32
CA ARG A 184 -0.19 -9.34 -14.41
C ARG A 184 -0.24 -8.67 -13.05
N PHE A 185 -1.05 -9.23 -12.14
CA PHE A 185 -1.12 -8.73 -10.77
C PHE A 185 0.09 -9.13 -9.92
N HIS A 186 0.51 -10.40 -9.92
CA HIS A 186 1.55 -10.89 -9.00
C HIS A 186 2.99 -10.67 -9.46
N GLU A 187 3.25 -10.64 -10.78
CA GLU A 187 4.59 -10.51 -11.35
C GLU A 187 5.34 -9.25 -10.85
N PRO A 188 4.73 -8.04 -10.79
CA PRO A 188 5.40 -6.85 -10.25
C PRO A 188 5.77 -6.94 -8.75
N TYR A 189 4.99 -7.69 -7.96
CA TYR A 189 5.26 -7.82 -6.52
C TYR A 189 6.48 -8.70 -6.23
N LEU A 190 6.88 -9.59 -7.14
CA LEU A 190 8.07 -10.43 -6.94
C LEU A 190 9.32 -9.56 -6.87
N THR A 191 9.50 -8.67 -7.85
CA THR A 191 10.60 -7.71 -7.88
C THR A 191 10.60 -6.83 -6.63
N ARG A 192 9.43 -6.29 -6.27
CA ARG A 192 9.31 -5.40 -5.11
C ARG A 192 9.60 -6.09 -3.77
N ASN A 193 9.11 -7.31 -3.59
CA ASN A 193 9.35 -8.07 -2.36
C ASN A 193 10.84 -8.43 -2.22
N ARG A 194 11.50 -8.75 -3.35
CA ARG A 194 12.94 -8.94 -3.40
C ARG A 194 13.71 -7.68 -3.05
N GLU A 195 13.29 -6.52 -3.58
CA GLU A 195 13.93 -5.23 -3.26
C GLU A 195 13.86 -4.92 -1.76
N ILE A 196 12.68 -5.05 -1.15
CA ILE A 196 12.49 -4.88 0.29
C ILE A 196 13.40 -5.82 1.09
N LEU A 197 13.48 -7.11 0.70
CA LEU A 197 14.36 -8.07 1.36
C LEU A 197 15.83 -7.66 1.26
N ASN A 198 16.32 -7.31 0.06
CA ASN A 198 17.71 -6.91 -0.15
C ASN A 198 18.07 -5.68 0.70
N THR A 199 17.16 -4.71 0.81
CA THR A 199 17.36 -3.52 1.64
C THR A 199 17.40 -3.84 3.14
N LEU A 200 16.56 -4.76 3.61
CA LEU A 200 16.62 -5.26 4.98
C LEU A 200 17.92 -6.03 5.23
N GLU A 201 18.37 -6.88 4.31
CA GLU A 201 19.65 -7.61 4.41
C GLU A 201 20.85 -6.66 4.46
N ALA A 202 20.77 -5.51 3.79
CA ALA A 202 21.76 -4.43 3.85
C ALA A 202 21.71 -3.61 5.16
N GLY A 203 20.76 -3.87 6.06
CA GLY A 203 20.61 -3.16 7.33
C GLY A 203 19.93 -1.80 7.24
N ASP A 204 19.24 -1.50 6.13
CA ASP A 204 18.57 -0.21 5.91
C ASP A 204 17.04 -0.33 6.13
N ALA A 205 16.64 -0.54 7.38
CA ALA A 205 15.22 -0.60 7.75
C ALA A 205 14.44 0.65 7.33
N ALA A 206 15.06 1.84 7.33
CA ALA A 206 14.40 3.09 6.95
C ALA A 206 14.05 3.12 5.45
N THR A 207 14.95 2.66 4.58
CA THR A 207 14.63 2.50 3.15
C THR A 207 13.65 1.35 2.92
N ALA A 208 13.80 0.22 3.61
CA ALA A 208 12.86 -0.89 3.48
C ALA A 208 11.42 -0.49 3.88
N GLU A 209 11.26 0.29 4.95
CA GLU A 209 9.99 0.91 5.34
C GLU A 209 9.42 1.76 4.20
N ARG A 210 10.27 2.60 3.58
CA ARG A 210 9.89 3.42 2.42
C ARG A 210 9.57 2.59 1.19
N LEU A 211 10.12 1.40 1.00
CA LEU A 211 9.83 0.50 -0.13
C LEU A 211 8.51 -0.28 0.06
N GLY A 212 8.08 -0.46 1.31
CA GLY A 212 6.70 -0.77 1.68
C GLY A 212 5.70 0.35 1.33
N LEU A 213 6.21 1.51 0.90
CA LEU A 213 5.52 2.58 0.20
C LEU A 213 6.09 2.63 -1.24
N THR A 214 5.36 3.12 -2.26
CA THR A 214 6.00 3.35 -3.58
C THR A 214 6.39 4.82 -3.63
N PRO A 215 7.66 5.19 -3.37
CA PRO A 215 8.10 6.55 -3.64
C PRO A 215 7.95 6.79 -5.15
N LEU A 216 7.15 7.78 -5.52
CA LEU A 216 6.93 8.11 -6.93
C LEU A 216 8.04 9.03 -7.47
N LEU A 217 8.54 9.91 -6.60
CA LEU A 217 9.50 10.95 -6.92
C LEU A 217 10.52 11.11 -5.77
N ARG A 218 11.75 11.44 -6.14
CA ARG A 218 12.83 11.89 -5.26
C ARG A 218 13.03 13.39 -5.49
N LEU A 219 13.02 14.18 -4.43
CA LEU A 219 13.44 15.59 -4.52
C LEU A 219 14.94 15.66 -4.82
N VAL A 220 15.31 16.26 -5.95
CA VAL A 220 16.71 16.45 -6.37
C VAL A 220 17.26 17.73 -5.77
N SER A 221 16.54 18.83 -5.95
CA SER A 221 16.92 20.14 -5.46
C SER A 221 15.68 21.03 -5.32
N PHE A 222 15.84 22.13 -4.60
CA PHE A 222 14.89 23.23 -4.63
C PHE A 222 15.62 24.56 -4.46
N ALA A 223 14.98 25.64 -4.91
CA ALA A 223 15.45 26.98 -4.64
C ALA A 223 14.28 27.95 -4.51
N ARG A 224 14.59 29.10 -3.91
CA ARG A 224 13.69 30.24 -3.77
C ARG A 224 14.40 31.48 -4.26
N ASP A 225 13.65 32.40 -4.82
CA ASP A 225 14.14 33.70 -5.25
C ASP A 225 13.08 34.79 -5.03
N GLY A 226 13.49 36.05 -5.09
CA GLY A 226 12.61 37.20 -4.94
C GLY A 226 12.91 38.28 -5.96
N VAL A 227 11.86 38.88 -6.50
CA VAL A 227 11.94 39.99 -7.47
C VAL A 227 11.26 41.25 -6.94
N PRO A 228 11.66 42.45 -7.41
CA PRO A 228 10.99 43.69 -7.04
C PRO A 228 9.50 43.69 -7.39
N ALA A 229 8.70 44.51 -6.67
CA ALA A 229 7.25 44.59 -6.84
C ALA A 229 6.80 44.82 -8.30
N ARG A 230 7.53 45.65 -9.06
CA ARG A 230 7.23 45.93 -10.49
C ARG A 230 7.30 44.69 -11.40
N THR A 231 7.97 43.62 -10.96
CA THR A 231 8.16 42.37 -11.70
C THR A 231 7.64 41.15 -10.92
N MET A 232 6.77 41.34 -9.92
CA MET A 232 6.34 40.33 -8.94
C MET A 232 6.02 38.93 -9.51
N GLY A 233 5.51 38.83 -10.75
CA GLY A 233 5.21 37.55 -11.40
C GLY A 233 6.43 36.71 -11.83
N LEU A 234 7.65 37.26 -11.83
CA LEU A 234 8.85 36.60 -12.33
C LEU A 234 9.64 35.82 -11.27
N GLY A 235 9.22 35.81 -10.01
CA GLY A 235 9.88 35.06 -8.93
C GLY A 235 10.23 33.60 -9.29
N PRO A 236 9.37 32.83 -9.99
CA PRO A 236 9.69 31.47 -10.41
C PRO A 236 10.92 31.34 -11.32
N VAL A 237 11.31 32.38 -12.06
CA VAL A 237 12.41 32.32 -13.02
C VAL A 237 13.75 32.11 -12.32
N GLY A 238 14.08 32.96 -11.35
CA GLY A 238 15.32 32.84 -10.60
C GLY A 238 15.33 31.61 -9.69
N ALA A 239 14.16 31.27 -9.12
CA ALA A 239 14.00 30.03 -8.36
C ALA A 239 14.27 28.79 -9.23
N THR A 240 13.77 28.76 -10.47
CA THR A 240 14.02 27.67 -11.43
C THR A 240 15.50 27.54 -11.74
N ARG A 241 16.15 28.66 -12.11
CA ARG A 241 17.59 28.67 -12.42
C ARG A 241 18.41 28.17 -11.23
N GLY A 242 18.12 28.64 -10.01
CA GLY A 242 18.82 28.20 -8.82
C GLY A 242 18.56 26.74 -8.45
N ALA A 243 17.36 26.19 -8.69
CA ALA A 243 17.08 24.78 -8.46
C ALA A 243 17.84 23.89 -9.46
N LEU A 244 17.82 24.26 -10.74
CA LEU A 244 18.55 23.56 -11.81
C LEU A 244 20.06 23.60 -11.58
N GLU A 245 20.62 24.77 -11.26
CA GLU A 245 22.04 24.94 -10.92
C GLU A 245 22.46 24.03 -9.76
N ARG A 246 21.67 23.98 -8.67
CA ARG A 246 21.94 23.09 -7.52
C ARG A 246 21.82 21.61 -7.85
N ALA A 247 20.97 21.27 -8.82
CA ALA A 247 20.84 19.90 -9.31
C ALA A 247 21.95 19.53 -10.32
N GLY A 248 22.70 20.51 -10.84
CA GLY A 248 23.62 20.31 -11.97
C GLY A 248 22.90 19.95 -13.27
N LEU A 249 21.65 20.41 -13.43
CA LEU A 249 20.77 20.12 -14.57
C LEU A 249 20.43 21.41 -15.35
N SER A 250 19.90 21.22 -16.54
CA SER A 250 19.37 22.27 -17.42
C SER A 250 17.86 22.12 -17.63
N LEU A 251 17.23 23.12 -18.26
CA LEU A 251 15.82 23.01 -18.65
C LEU A 251 15.58 21.91 -19.69
N ASP A 252 16.57 21.62 -20.53
CA ASP A 252 16.46 20.59 -21.57
C ASP A 252 16.41 19.18 -20.98
N ASP A 253 16.91 19.01 -19.75
CA ASP A 253 16.83 17.74 -19.02
C ASP A 253 15.43 17.47 -18.44
N MET A 254 14.53 18.47 -18.42
CA MET A 254 13.20 18.34 -17.83
C MET A 254 12.21 17.74 -18.83
N ASP A 255 11.73 16.53 -18.55
CA ASP A 255 10.69 15.88 -19.37
C ASP A 255 9.31 16.48 -19.13
N LEU A 256 9.08 17.04 -17.94
CA LEU A 256 7.83 17.66 -17.53
C LEU A 256 8.11 18.94 -16.74
N ILE A 257 7.34 19.98 -17.02
CA ILE A 257 7.42 21.27 -16.34
C ILE A 257 6.01 21.67 -15.92
N GLU A 258 5.75 21.83 -14.63
CA GLU A 258 4.51 22.40 -14.15
C GLU A 258 4.76 23.79 -13.54
N LEU A 259 4.39 24.81 -14.32
CA LEU A 259 4.37 26.21 -13.90
C LEU A 259 3.07 26.50 -13.19
N ASN A 260 3.13 27.05 -11.97
CA ASN A 260 1.94 27.58 -11.31
C ASN A 260 1.36 28.75 -12.13
N GLU A 261 0.23 28.52 -12.78
CA GLU A 261 -0.49 29.53 -13.56
C GLU A 261 -1.34 30.39 -12.62
N ALA A 262 -0.74 31.42 -12.01
CA ALA A 262 -1.52 32.40 -11.25
C ALA A 262 -2.26 33.36 -12.19
N PHE A 263 -1.61 33.75 -13.29
CA PHE A 263 -2.18 34.63 -14.33
C PHE A 263 -1.56 34.28 -15.69
N ALA A 264 -2.34 34.37 -16.77
CA ALA A 264 -1.84 34.09 -18.12
C ALA A 264 -0.62 34.95 -18.51
N ALA A 265 -0.66 36.24 -18.18
CA ALA A 265 0.46 37.16 -18.42
C ALA A 265 1.74 36.75 -17.67
N GLN A 266 1.62 36.17 -16.48
CA GLN A 266 2.75 35.70 -15.70
C GLN A 266 3.37 34.43 -16.32
N VAL A 267 2.54 33.49 -16.76
CA VAL A 267 3.01 32.28 -17.44
C VAL A 267 3.82 32.65 -18.67
N LEU A 268 3.26 33.50 -19.55
CA LEU A 268 3.94 33.97 -20.76
C LEU A 268 5.26 34.69 -20.46
N ALA A 269 5.30 35.50 -19.39
CA ALA A 269 6.51 36.20 -18.99
C ALA A 269 7.59 35.24 -18.45
N CYS A 270 7.20 34.27 -17.62
CA CYS A 270 8.12 33.26 -17.09
C CYS A 270 8.66 32.34 -18.19
N THR A 271 7.81 31.86 -19.09
CA THR A 271 8.25 30.95 -20.16
C THR A 271 9.19 31.64 -21.12
N ARG A 272 8.91 32.90 -21.49
CA ARG A 272 9.83 33.71 -22.31
C ARG A 272 11.17 33.92 -21.59
N ALA A 273 11.15 34.24 -20.29
CA ALA A 273 12.37 34.48 -19.52
C ALA A 273 13.20 33.22 -19.28
N LEU A 274 12.55 32.04 -19.25
CA LEU A 274 13.20 30.73 -19.17
C LEU A 274 13.63 30.19 -20.54
N GLY A 275 13.24 30.84 -21.64
CA GLY A 275 13.59 30.40 -22.99
C GLY A 275 12.76 29.22 -23.50
N LEU A 276 11.61 28.93 -22.89
CA LEU A 276 10.70 27.87 -23.33
C LEU A 276 9.99 28.28 -24.63
N THR A 277 9.96 27.36 -25.58
CA THR A 277 9.41 27.51 -26.93
C THR A 277 7.94 27.05 -26.99
N GLU A 278 7.25 27.36 -28.09
CA GLU A 278 5.89 26.83 -28.35
C GLU A 278 5.85 25.29 -28.30
N LYS A 279 6.91 24.64 -28.82
CA LYS A 279 7.03 23.18 -28.74
C LYS A 279 7.07 22.68 -27.29
N ASP A 280 7.79 23.37 -26.40
CA ASP A 280 7.83 23.01 -24.99
C ASP A 280 6.45 23.11 -24.34
N HIS A 281 5.68 24.14 -24.73
CA HIS A 281 4.30 24.34 -24.28
C HIS A 281 3.38 23.20 -24.70
N GLU A 282 3.50 22.72 -25.93
CA GLU A 282 2.68 21.61 -26.43
C GLU A 282 3.06 20.27 -25.82
N GLU A 283 4.35 20.03 -25.58
CA GLU A 283 4.86 18.69 -25.26
C GLU A 283 5.04 18.43 -23.76
N ARG A 284 5.52 19.42 -22.99
CA ARG A 284 6.02 19.18 -21.61
C ARG A 284 5.62 20.19 -20.55
N VAL A 285 5.14 21.38 -20.91
CA VAL A 285 4.68 22.38 -19.93
C VAL A 285 3.19 22.19 -19.63
N ASN A 286 2.82 22.13 -18.35
CA ASN A 286 1.43 22.14 -17.87
C ASN A 286 0.50 21.17 -18.63
N VAL A 287 0.99 19.98 -18.99
CA VAL A 287 0.29 19.02 -19.88
C VAL A 287 -1.06 18.50 -19.34
N ASN A 288 -1.31 18.67 -18.05
CA ASN A 288 -2.59 18.34 -17.40
C ASN A 288 -3.38 19.60 -16.96
N GLY A 289 -2.93 20.79 -17.37
CA GLY A 289 -3.37 22.08 -16.82
C GLY A 289 -2.72 22.41 -15.47
N SER A 290 -2.87 23.65 -15.01
CA SER A 290 -2.32 24.11 -13.73
C SER A 290 -3.25 25.16 -13.07
N GLY A 291 -2.72 26.22 -12.46
CA GLY A 291 -3.46 27.12 -11.58
C GLY A 291 -4.72 27.77 -12.19
N ILE A 292 -4.75 28.06 -13.50
CA ILE A 292 -5.92 28.67 -14.16
C ILE A 292 -7.03 27.65 -14.37
N SER A 293 -6.68 26.44 -14.82
CA SER A 293 -7.67 25.39 -15.15
C SER A 293 -8.07 24.52 -13.97
N LEU A 294 -7.15 24.24 -13.06
CA LEU A 294 -7.33 23.33 -11.91
C LEU A 294 -7.48 24.09 -10.58
N GLY A 295 -7.17 25.38 -10.55
CA GLY A 295 -7.14 26.19 -9.34
C GLY A 295 -5.79 26.13 -8.61
N HIS A 296 -5.52 27.17 -7.81
CA HIS A 296 -4.30 27.31 -7.02
C HIS A 296 -4.62 27.71 -5.56
N PRO A 297 -5.10 26.77 -4.71
CA PRO A 297 -5.49 27.08 -3.34
C PRO A 297 -4.30 27.66 -2.56
N VAL A 298 -4.56 28.74 -1.81
CA VAL A 298 -3.56 29.42 -0.98
C VAL A 298 -2.95 28.42 -0.01
N GLY A 299 -1.63 28.31 0.02
CA GLY A 299 -0.88 27.42 0.91
C GLY A 299 -0.84 25.94 0.49
N ALA A 300 -1.65 25.51 -0.48
CA ALA A 300 -1.70 24.10 -0.92
C ALA A 300 -1.31 23.90 -2.40
N THR A 301 -1.01 24.97 -3.13
CA THR A 301 -0.70 24.92 -4.57
C THR A 301 0.46 23.96 -4.87
N GLY A 302 1.56 24.02 -4.13
CA GLY A 302 2.70 23.13 -4.38
C GLY A 302 2.38 21.65 -4.19
N ALA A 303 1.66 21.30 -3.12
CA ALA A 303 1.22 19.92 -2.91
C ALA A 303 0.29 19.42 -4.04
N ARG A 304 -0.55 20.30 -4.60
CA ARG A 304 -1.38 19.97 -5.77
C ARG A 304 -0.53 19.73 -7.00
N ILE A 305 0.40 20.63 -7.30
CA ILE A 305 1.32 20.51 -8.44
C ILE A 305 2.10 19.20 -8.34
N LEU A 306 2.70 18.93 -7.18
CA LEU A 306 3.47 17.72 -6.95
C LEU A 306 2.64 16.45 -7.17
N ALA A 307 1.38 16.44 -6.75
CA ALA A 307 0.50 15.29 -6.92
C ALA A 307 0.16 15.01 -8.39
N THR A 308 -0.17 16.05 -9.17
CA THR A 308 -0.44 15.92 -10.62
C THR A 308 0.82 15.54 -11.37
N LEU A 309 1.94 16.20 -11.04
CA LEU A 309 3.25 15.97 -11.64
C LEU A 309 3.75 14.53 -11.37
N ALA A 310 3.62 14.02 -10.15
CA ALA A 310 4.00 12.63 -9.82
C ALA A 310 3.18 11.59 -10.60
N GLY A 311 1.88 11.84 -10.78
CA GLY A 311 1.02 11.00 -11.61
C GLY A 311 1.48 10.99 -13.07
N GLU A 312 1.83 12.14 -13.60
CA GLU A 312 2.27 12.32 -14.98
C GLU A 312 3.64 11.73 -15.27
N VAL A 313 4.58 11.97 -14.36
CA VAL A 313 5.93 11.41 -14.41
C VAL A 313 5.88 9.90 -14.51
N ARG A 314 5.02 9.27 -13.70
CA ARG A 314 4.79 7.83 -13.78
C ARG A 314 4.10 7.42 -15.08
N ARG A 315 3.07 8.16 -15.52
CA ARG A 315 2.30 7.84 -16.73
C ARG A 315 3.15 7.86 -17.99
N ARG A 316 4.07 8.83 -18.10
CA ARG A 316 4.96 9.01 -19.26
C ARG A 316 6.32 8.34 -19.11
N GLU A 317 6.56 7.69 -17.96
CA GLU A 317 7.88 7.16 -17.59
C GLU A 317 9.00 8.22 -17.64
N ALA A 318 8.63 9.51 -17.50
CA ALA A 318 9.54 10.65 -17.50
C ALA A 318 10.57 10.52 -16.36
N ARG A 319 11.76 11.08 -16.56
CA ARG A 319 12.89 11.00 -15.65
C ARG A 319 12.93 12.20 -14.71
N TYR A 320 12.94 13.42 -15.25
CA TYR A 320 13.00 14.64 -14.45
C TYR A 320 11.78 15.51 -14.65
N ALA A 321 11.33 16.12 -13.55
CA ALA A 321 10.19 17.00 -13.55
C ALA A 321 10.46 18.25 -12.72
N LEU A 322 10.05 19.40 -13.26
CA LEU A 322 10.19 20.70 -12.61
C LEU A 322 8.83 21.20 -12.15
N GLU A 323 8.71 21.50 -10.86
CA GLU A 323 7.58 22.22 -10.28
C GLU A 323 8.00 23.65 -9.97
N THR A 324 7.14 24.63 -10.28
CA THR A 324 7.39 26.03 -9.92
C THR A 324 6.16 26.71 -9.30
N MET A 325 6.41 27.64 -8.37
CA MET A 325 5.38 28.37 -7.64
C MET A 325 5.72 29.86 -7.58
N CYS A 326 4.76 30.70 -7.97
CA CYS A 326 4.74 32.11 -7.59
C CYS A 326 4.21 32.24 -6.15
N ILE A 327 4.88 33.06 -5.34
CA ILE A 327 4.51 33.36 -3.96
C ILE A 327 4.21 34.87 -3.87
N GLY A 328 3.30 35.26 -2.98
CA GLY A 328 2.95 36.67 -2.75
C GLY A 328 4.18 37.54 -2.45
N GLY A 329 4.12 38.82 -2.83
CA GLY A 329 5.20 39.77 -2.54
C GLY A 329 6.44 39.65 -3.43
N GLY A 330 6.36 38.96 -4.58
CA GLY A 330 7.46 38.86 -5.56
C GLY A 330 8.37 37.65 -5.36
N GLN A 331 7.98 36.70 -4.51
CA GLN A 331 8.78 35.52 -4.23
C GLN A 331 8.44 34.39 -5.22
N GLY A 332 9.38 33.48 -5.43
CA GLY A 332 9.16 32.24 -6.15
C GLY A 332 9.86 31.06 -5.51
N LEU A 333 9.35 29.86 -5.77
CA LEU A 333 9.97 28.59 -5.40
C LEU A 333 9.96 27.66 -6.61
N ALA A 334 11.02 26.87 -6.75
CA ALA A 334 11.06 25.78 -7.72
C ALA A 334 11.68 24.54 -7.08
N ALA A 335 11.22 23.37 -7.50
CA ALA A 335 11.70 22.08 -7.06
C ALA A 335 11.89 21.15 -8.26
N VAL A 336 13.03 20.46 -8.31
CA VAL A 336 13.32 19.44 -9.31
C VAL A 336 13.11 18.08 -8.65
N PHE A 337 12.32 17.25 -9.31
CA PHE A 337 12.05 15.88 -8.90
C PHE A 337 12.58 14.90 -9.94
N GLU A 338 13.09 13.76 -9.47
CA GLU A 338 13.45 12.62 -10.30
C GLU A 338 12.49 11.47 -10.03
N ARG A 339 12.04 10.79 -11.08
CA ARG A 339 11.28 9.54 -10.92
C ARG A 339 12.11 8.51 -10.20
N VAL A 340 11.57 7.95 -9.12
CA VAL A 340 12.18 6.77 -8.52
C VAL A 340 11.86 5.58 -9.42
N THR A 341 12.88 5.05 -10.07
CA THR A 341 12.81 3.75 -10.74
C THR A 341 12.94 2.68 -9.66
N GLY A 342 11.83 2.01 -9.35
CA GLY A 342 11.79 0.77 -8.57
C GLY A 342 11.24 -0.36 -9.44
#